data_AF-A0A292RAB0-F1
#
_entry.id   AF-A0A292RAB0-F1
#
_cell.length_a   1.000
_cell.length_b   1.000
_cell.length_c   1.000
_cell.angle_alpha   90.00
_cell.angle_beta   90.00
_cell.angle_gamma   90.00
#
_symmetry.space_group_name_H-M   'P 1'
#
loop_
_entity.id
_entity.type
_entity.pdbx_description
1 polymer ?
#
loop_
_entity_poly.entity_id
_entity_poly.type
_entity_poly.pdbx_seq_one_letter_code
_entity_poly.pdbx_strand_id
1 'polypeptide(L)' 'MSQNSLAEKLDISREHLAKIETAKRTVSLDLLIEIADALNTKVKDLIDF' A
#
# COMPACT_ATOMS: atom_id res chain seq x y z
N MET A 1 -5.35 -0.75 12.02
CA MET A 1 -4.67 -1.88 11.37
C MET A 1 -3.16 -1.63 11.46
N SER A 2 -2.34 -2.66 11.69
CA SER A 2 -0.87 -2.48 11.79
C SER A 2 -0.20 -2.60 10.41
N GLN A 3 1.00 -2.03 10.25
CA GLN A 3 1.80 -2.14 9.03
C GLN A 3 2.13 -3.61 8.69
N ASN A 4 2.37 -4.44 9.71
CA ASN A 4 2.60 -5.88 9.53
C ASN A 4 1.37 -6.58 8.97
N SER A 5 0.20 -6.29 9.54
CA SER A 5 -1.07 -6.90 9.11
C SER A 5 -1.45 -6.48 7.68
N LEU A 6 -1.09 -5.26 7.25
CA LEU A 6 -1.29 -4.84 5.87
C LEU A 6 -0.31 -5.54 4.92
N ALA A 7 0.96 -5.62 5.31
CA ALA A 7 1.99 -6.29 4.52
C ALA A 7 1.66 -7.78 4.32
N GLU A 8 1.18 -8.47 5.36
CA GLU A 8 0.68 -9.85 5.27
C GLU A 8 -0.52 -10.00 4.34
N LYS A 9 -1.48 -9.05 4.38
CA LYS A 9 -2.64 -9.07 3.47
C LYS A 9 -2.26 -8.86 2.01
N LEU A 10 -1.22 -8.07 1.75
CA LEU A 10 -0.74 -7.72 0.41
C LEU A 10 0.35 -8.68 -0.09
N ASP A 11 0.70 -9.72 0.69
CA ASP A 11 1.80 -10.64 0.41
C ASP A 11 3.14 -9.93 0.07
N ILE A 12 3.41 -8.81 0.76
CA ILE A 12 4.67 -8.05 0.62
C ILE A 12 5.43 -7.99 1.93
N SER A 13 6.73 -7.72 1.85
CA SER A 13 7.51 -7.48 3.06
C SER A 13 7.11 -6.15 3.72
N ARG A 14 7.13 -6.13 5.05
CA ARG A 14 6.91 -4.90 5.83
C ARG A 14 7.84 -3.76 5.39
N GLU A 15 9.10 -4.08 5.09
CA GLU A 15 10.07 -3.08 4.60
C GLU A 15 9.68 -2.53 3.22
N HIS A 16 9.09 -3.35 2.35
CA HIS A 16 8.59 -2.88 1.06
C HIS A 16 7.45 -1.87 1.28
N LEU A 17 6.48 -2.21 2.13
CA LEU A 17 5.39 -1.31 2.49
C LEU A 17 5.92 -0.01 3.12
N ALA A 18 6.89 -0.09 4.04
CA ALA A 18 7.50 1.08 4.66
C ALA A 18 8.20 2.01 3.65
N LYS A 19 8.85 1.44 2.62
CA LYS A 19 9.47 2.23 1.55
C LYS A 19 8.44 2.95 0.68
N ILE A 20 7.28 2.34 0.47
CA ILE A 20 6.15 2.97 -0.25
C ILE A 20 5.59 4.13 0.57
N GLU A 21 5.30 3.91 1.86
CA GLU A 21 4.76 4.94 2.77
C GLU A 21 5.71 6.14 2.96
N THR A 22 7.03 5.92 2.85
CA THR A 22 8.05 6.97 2.97
C THR A 22 8.47 7.57 1.62
N ALA A 23 7.76 7.27 0.54
CA ALA A 23 8.07 7.71 -0.83
C ALA A 23 9.49 7.36 -1.31
N LYS A 24 10.15 6.38 -0.68
CA LYS A 24 11.48 5.88 -1.06
C LYS A 24 11.41 4.90 -2.23
N ARG A 25 10.22 4.40 -2.56
CA ARG A 25 9.96 3.52 -3.69
C ARG A 25 8.62 3.86 -4.33
N THR A 26 8.59 3.87 -5.65
CA THR A 26 7.34 3.98 -6.43
C THR A 26 6.50 2.71 -6.25
N VAL A 27 5.20 2.89 -6.06
CA VAL A 27 4.22 1.79 -6.01
C VAL A 27 3.72 1.49 -7.43
N SER A 28 3.56 0.21 -7.76
CA SER A 28 2.92 -0.20 -9.02
C SER A 28 1.42 0.08 -8.96
N LEU A 29 0.77 0.32 -10.10
CA LEU A 29 -0.68 0.51 -10.15
C LEU A 29 -1.46 -0.68 -9.59
N ASP A 30 -1.03 -1.90 -9.87
CA ASP A 30 -1.66 -3.12 -9.34
C ASP A 30 -1.59 -3.15 -7.81
N LEU A 31 -0.41 -2.90 -7.23
CA LEU A 31 -0.22 -2.86 -5.78
C LEU A 31 -1.00 -1.72 -5.13
N LEU A 32 -1.16 -0.58 -5.82
CA LEU A 32 -1.98 0.53 -5.33
C LEU A 32 -3.46 0.15 -5.26
N ILE A 33 -3.97 -0.61 -6.23
CA ILE A 33 -5.33 -1.16 -6.23
C ILE A 33 -5.50 -2.14 -5.06
N GLU A 34 -4.55 -3.06 -4.88
CA GLU A 34 -4.59 -4.02 -3.77
C GLU A 34 -4.56 -3.34 -2.40
N ILE A 35 -3.76 -2.27 -2.24
CA ILE A 35 -3.73 -1.45 -1.03
C ILE A 35 -5.11 -0.79 -0.79
N ALA A 36 -5.73 -0.23 -1.83
CA ALA A 36 -7.04 0.38 -1.73
C ALA A 36 -8.11 -0.62 -1.30
N ASP A 37 -8.10 -1.82 -1.90
CA ASP A 37 -9.01 -2.91 -1.55
C ASP A 37 -8.78 -3.41 -0.11
N ALA A 38 -7.52 -3.59 0.30
CA ALA A 38 -7.16 -4.02 1.65
C ALA A 38 -7.56 -3.00 2.73
N LEU A 39 -7.57 -1.71 2.38
CA LEU A 39 -8.00 -0.60 3.23
C LEU A 39 -9.49 -0.27 3.09
N ASN A 40 -10.21 -0.95 2.19
CA ASN A 40 -11.61 -0.67 1.85
C ASN A 40 -11.84 0.82 1.51
N THR A 41 -10.95 1.39 0.71
CA THR A 41 -10.98 2.78 0.26
C THR A 41 -10.86 2.84 -1.27
N LYS A 42 -11.00 4.03 -1.87
CA LYS A 42 -10.80 4.19 -3.31
C LYS A 42 -9.36 4.58 -3.59
N VAL A 43 -8.80 4.09 -4.70
CA VAL A 43 -7.43 4.43 -5.16
C VAL A 43 -7.21 5.95 -5.23
N LYS A 44 -8.22 6.70 -5.67
CA LYS A 44 -8.19 8.17 -5.72
C LYS A 44 -8.01 8.85 -4.37
N ASP A 45 -8.34 8.16 -3.26
CA ASP A 45 -8.19 8.69 -1.90
C ASP A 45 -6.77 8.40 -1.37
N LEU A 46 -5.95 7.64 -2.10
CA LEU A 46 -4.55 7.32 -1.80
C LEU A 46 -3.54 8.15 -2.59
N ILE A 47 -4.00 8.90 -3.60
CA ILE A 47 -3.18 9.70 -4.50
C ILE A 47 -3.75 11.10 -4.56
N ASP A 48 -2.88 12.10 -4.51
CA ASP A 48 -3.25 13.51 -4.64
C ASP A 48 -2.63 14.03 -5.94
N PHE A 49 -3.45 14.59 -6.82
CA PHE A 49 -3.05 15.12 -8.14
C PHE A 49 -3.34 16.61 -8.23
#